data_AF-A0A2N5T744-F1
#
_entry.id   AF-A0A2N5T744-F1
#
_cell.length_a   1.000
_cell.length_b   1.000
_cell.length_c   1.000
_cell.angle_alpha   90.00
_cell.angle_beta   90.00
_cell.angle_gamma   90.00
#
_symmetry.space_group_name_H-M   'P 1'
#
loop_
_entity.id
_entity.type
_entity.pdbx_description
1 polymer ?
#
loop_
_entity_poly.entity_id
_entity_poly.type
_entity_poly.pdbx_seq_one_letter_code
_entity_poly.pdbx_strand_id
1 'polypeptide(L)'
;MHYKPVLVHSVVLCFLADSPMHAEVTNTPNPGQSNHPCRMCTLSVERKSMVKSKSHIQNYLQVDDFGHKRPTPLRDWAMTIKRLHALYDIAMLKNITQFKTQSTSWGVRDAINTRFVIESRSNTALKDMMEALDLNYPNRLYNPFLTLEGFDGVLDTPVEILHVVLLGVVKYLARDDISKLKEKEKSILIGRLDSLNCLSMNFDWIKGDYLIKHIKSLVGHHFKVILQSAPFVLLDLLSPKRQEIWLALCKMCAFIFQTRIANMDIYLDQLTLHIHWFMRLIIESNAQLSPSRDLAVTFANYSGLKFLVSGGVLYKKQTGSTSTASSEVRQVFAGNPLLQRAMGYNYKLDDSVSYPLDLKIKIPKEDTLPVPIEFDEPVHPQMAQVAQLLLSKHDVLHPGFEQESKPLVGMIKSIWVKKTTGANIYYVCVQGFETTEVDNHYQMRSIVRTPYHAVVHTKFILGTINVQHNCRKFDCPVVCSRGAQMERQDTRLTRPEVKHCDDIYYIINAVSLSNPDLHQLVSRLAMEPTQPGEWVECVRAGFAVWSKGTDEIIDKDTEDEDHVFAPAVTPSVTSVIGPMN
;
A
#
# COMPACT_ATOMS: atom_id res chain seq x y z
N MET A 1 -25.86 -10.99 41.78
CA MET A 1 -24.87 -10.36 40.87
C MET A 1 -25.01 -8.86 41.00
N HIS A 2 -24.04 -8.19 41.63
CA HIS A 2 -24.01 -6.73 41.71
C HIS A 2 -23.40 -6.17 40.42
N TYR A 3 -24.21 -5.52 39.60
CA TYR A 3 -23.71 -4.72 38.49
C TYR A 3 -23.08 -3.45 39.06
N LYS A 4 -21.74 -3.39 39.11
CA LYS A 4 -21.02 -2.15 39.37
C LYS A 4 -21.02 -1.31 38.09
N PRO A 5 -21.45 -0.04 38.12
CA PRO A 5 -21.28 0.85 36.98
C PRO A 5 -19.78 1.00 36.72
N VAL A 6 -19.35 0.64 35.50
CA VAL A 6 -17.98 0.82 35.02
C VAL A 6 -17.98 2.09 34.15
N LEU A 7 -17.17 3.07 34.50
CA LEU A 7 -16.91 4.22 33.63
C LEU A 7 -15.98 3.76 32.52
N VAL A 8 -16.51 3.60 31.32
CA VAL A 8 -15.72 3.30 30.12
C VAL A 8 -15.33 4.63 29.49
N HIS A 9 -14.06 5.01 29.62
CA HIS A 9 -13.50 6.15 28.89
C HIS A 9 -12.82 5.62 27.62
N SER A 10 -13.41 5.93 26.47
CA SER A 10 -12.78 5.67 25.18
C SER A 10 -11.86 6.85 24.84
N VAL A 11 -10.62 6.57 24.46
CA VAL A 11 -9.72 7.56 23.85
C VAL A 11 -9.64 7.24 22.38
N VAL A 12 -9.98 8.21 21.55
CA VAL A 12 -9.78 8.10 20.10
C VAL A 12 -8.32 8.41 19.83
N LEU A 13 -7.55 7.39 19.44
CA LEU A 13 -6.12 7.52 19.20
C LEU A 13 -5.82 8.17 17.84
N CYS A 14 -6.56 7.77 16.81
CA CYS A 14 -6.48 8.32 15.45
C CYS A 14 -7.67 7.83 14.62
N PHE A 15 -7.99 8.52 13.52
CA PHE A 15 -8.94 8.02 12.51
C PHE A 15 -8.21 7.52 11.28
N LEU A 16 -8.37 6.23 10.97
CA LEU A 16 -7.92 5.67 9.70
C LEU A 16 -8.79 6.24 8.58
N ALA A 17 -8.19 7.05 7.72
CA ALA A 17 -8.92 7.84 6.74
C ALA A 17 -9.35 7.06 5.50
N ASP A 18 -10.63 7.24 5.14
CA ASP A 18 -11.19 7.14 3.79
C ASP A 18 -11.84 8.48 3.38
N SER A 19 -11.99 8.74 2.08
CA SER A 19 -12.44 10.04 1.53
C SER A 19 -13.97 10.16 1.41
N PRO A 20 -14.76 9.71 2.37
CA PRO A 20 -15.73 10.67 2.92
C PRO A 20 -15.66 10.85 4.43
N MET A 21 -15.44 9.77 5.20
CA MET A 21 -15.49 9.83 6.67
C MET A 21 -14.43 10.78 7.22
N HIS A 22 -13.28 10.82 6.57
CA HIS A 22 -12.22 11.75 6.93
C HIS A 22 -12.63 13.22 6.79
N ALA A 23 -13.22 13.58 5.66
CA ALA A 23 -13.64 14.94 5.39
C ALA A 23 -14.62 15.41 6.46
N GLU A 24 -15.54 14.54 6.85
CA GLU A 24 -16.49 14.77 7.94
C GLU A 24 -15.78 14.96 9.29
N VAL A 25 -14.92 14.01 9.70
CA VAL A 25 -14.19 14.05 10.98
C VAL A 25 -13.33 15.31 11.11
N THR A 26 -12.65 15.70 10.03
CA THR A 26 -11.71 16.83 10.02
C THR A 26 -12.34 18.15 9.64
N ASN A 27 -13.65 18.17 9.42
CA ASN A 27 -14.39 19.36 9.00
C ASN A 27 -13.75 20.00 7.76
N THR A 28 -13.38 19.15 6.80
CA THR A 28 -12.80 19.56 5.52
C THR A 28 -13.74 19.20 4.37
N PRO A 29 -13.71 19.93 3.24
CA PRO A 29 -14.44 19.50 2.05
C PRO A 29 -14.00 18.10 1.63
N ASN A 30 -14.96 17.29 1.15
CA ASN A 30 -14.62 16.00 0.53
C ASN A 30 -13.56 16.23 -0.55
N PRO A 31 -12.38 15.57 -0.48
CA PRO A 31 -11.30 15.78 -1.43
C PRO A 31 -11.74 15.46 -2.87
N GLY A 32 -12.17 16.50 -3.58
CA GLY A 32 -12.34 16.52 -5.03
C GLY A 32 -11.05 17.00 -5.71
N GLN A 33 -11.18 17.88 -6.69
CA GLN A 33 -10.01 18.47 -7.35
C GLN A 33 -9.18 19.32 -6.37
N SER A 34 -7.85 19.30 -6.50
CA SER A 34 -6.87 19.96 -5.60
C SER A 34 -6.87 21.51 -5.64
N ASN A 35 -8.02 22.12 -5.88
CA ASN A 35 -8.18 23.58 -5.95
C ASN A 35 -8.23 24.21 -4.55
N HIS A 36 -8.64 23.45 -3.54
CA HIS A 36 -8.87 23.95 -2.19
C HIS A 36 -7.90 23.30 -1.21
N PRO A 37 -7.63 23.97 -0.07
CA PRO A 37 -6.71 23.41 0.89
C PRO A 37 -7.24 22.10 1.44
N CYS A 38 -6.35 21.11 1.49
CA CYS A 38 -6.67 19.79 2.02
C CYS A 38 -6.59 19.82 3.55
N ARG A 39 -6.86 18.69 4.20
CA ARG A 39 -6.72 18.56 5.66
C ARG A 39 -5.34 18.90 6.22
N MET A 40 -4.26 18.68 5.46
CA MET A 40 -2.88 18.74 5.96
C MET A 40 -2.24 20.09 5.70
N CYS A 41 -2.48 20.68 4.52
CA CYS A 41 -1.72 21.83 4.05
C CYS A 41 -2.64 22.92 3.50
N THR A 42 -2.08 24.12 3.41
CA THR A 42 -2.80 25.30 2.92
C THR A 42 -2.72 25.48 1.40
N LEU A 43 -2.34 24.44 0.65
CA LEU A 43 -2.20 24.54 -0.82
C LEU A 43 -3.57 24.74 -1.46
N SER A 44 -3.74 25.87 -2.16
CA SER A 44 -4.98 26.19 -2.86
C SER A 44 -4.72 27.06 -4.07
N VAL A 45 -5.70 27.15 -4.96
CA VAL A 45 -5.73 28.11 -6.06
C VAL A 45 -7.09 28.79 -6.14
N GLU A 46 -7.13 30.04 -6.59
CA GLU A 46 -8.38 30.79 -6.74
C GLU A 46 -9.25 30.25 -7.87
N ARG A 47 -8.62 29.77 -8.95
CA ARG A 47 -9.28 29.26 -10.14
C ARG A 47 -8.67 27.92 -10.53
N LYS A 48 -9.50 26.97 -10.95
CA LYS A 48 -9.09 25.64 -11.43
C LYS A 48 -8.01 25.71 -12.52
N SER A 49 -8.08 26.70 -13.41
CA SER A 49 -7.06 26.92 -14.45
C SER A 49 -5.64 27.17 -13.90
N MET A 50 -5.52 27.64 -12.66
CA MET A 50 -4.25 27.91 -12.01
C MET A 50 -3.57 26.68 -11.40
N VAL A 51 -4.25 25.52 -11.33
CA VAL A 51 -3.59 24.23 -10.98
C VAL A 51 -2.47 23.90 -11.96
N LYS A 52 -2.61 24.35 -13.22
CA LYS A 52 -1.61 24.17 -14.28
C LYS A 52 -0.48 25.21 -14.21
N SER A 53 -0.49 26.12 -13.25
CA SER A 53 0.54 27.16 -13.14
C SER A 53 1.86 26.61 -12.60
N LYS A 54 2.98 27.21 -13.03
CA LYS A 54 4.31 26.88 -12.52
C LYS A 54 4.38 26.99 -10.98
N SER A 55 3.80 28.04 -10.41
CA SER A 55 3.78 28.27 -8.97
C SER A 55 2.99 27.20 -8.21
N HIS A 56 1.87 26.73 -8.77
CA HIS A 56 1.14 25.61 -8.18
C HIS A 56 1.96 24.32 -8.19
N ILE A 57 2.59 23.98 -9.32
CA ILE A 57 3.45 22.78 -9.43
C ILE A 57 4.61 22.85 -8.42
N GLN A 58 5.24 24.01 -8.26
CA GLN A 58 6.31 24.23 -7.27
C GLN A 58 5.83 24.04 -5.83
N ASN A 59 4.69 24.64 -5.47
CA ASN A 59 4.14 24.51 -4.12
C ASN A 59 3.64 23.08 -3.84
N TYR A 60 3.10 22.41 -4.86
CA TYR A 60 2.71 20.99 -4.79
C TYR A 60 3.92 20.09 -4.57
N LEU A 61 5.01 20.32 -5.30
CA LEU A 61 6.29 19.65 -5.12
C LEU A 61 7.08 20.18 -3.91
N GLN A 62 6.59 21.19 -3.19
CA GLN A 62 7.26 21.81 -2.06
C GLN A 62 8.72 22.19 -2.38
N VAL A 63 8.92 22.87 -3.51
CA VAL A 63 10.22 23.37 -3.97
C VAL A 63 10.15 24.86 -4.30
N ASP A 64 11.28 25.55 -4.15
CA ASP A 64 11.43 26.94 -4.56
C ASP A 64 11.82 27.08 -6.05
N ASP A 65 12.14 28.31 -6.48
CA ASP A 65 12.54 28.60 -7.86
C ASP A 65 13.89 27.99 -8.26
N PHE A 66 14.69 27.57 -7.29
CA PHE A 66 15.99 26.94 -7.47
C PHE A 66 15.95 25.43 -7.24
N GLY A 67 14.77 24.86 -6.96
CA GLY A 67 14.56 23.44 -6.71
C GLY A 67 14.93 22.99 -5.30
N HIS A 68 15.19 23.91 -4.37
CA HIS A 68 15.41 23.56 -2.96
C HIS A 68 14.08 23.31 -2.25
N LYS A 69 14.10 22.44 -1.23
CA LYS A 69 12.93 22.10 -0.44
C LYS A 69 12.32 23.35 0.21
N ARG A 70 11.07 23.64 -0.12
CA ARG A 70 10.23 24.69 0.47
C ARG A 70 8.88 24.09 0.87
N PRO A 71 8.74 23.58 2.11
CA PRO A 71 7.51 22.97 2.58
C PRO A 71 6.33 23.93 2.51
N THR A 72 5.16 23.41 2.11
CA THR A 72 3.90 24.16 2.22
C THR A 72 3.49 24.22 3.69
N PRO A 73 2.98 25.36 4.18
CA PRO A 73 2.49 25.45 5.55
C PRO A 73 1.45 24.37 5.85
N LEU A 74 1.65 23.71 7.00
CA LEU A 74 0.67 22.79 7.53
C LEU A 74 -0.55 23.57 8.02
N ARG A 75 -1.70 22.91 8.03
CA ARG A 75 -2.88 23.40 8.73
C ARG A 75 -2.67 23.33 10.23
N ASP A 76 -3.42 24.17 10.91
CA ASP A 76 -3.53 24.19 12.36
C ASP A 76 -4.97 23.80 12.72
N TRP A 77 -5.11 22.79 13.58
CA TRP A 77 -6.41 22.31 14.03
C TRP A 77 -7.16 23.37 14.83
N ALA A 78 -6.47 24.12 15.69
CA ALA A 78 -7.07 25.21 16.45
C ALA A 78 -7.60 26.32 15.53
N MET A 79 -6.86 26.63 14.46
CA MET A 79 -7.33 27.55 13.43
C MET A 79 -8.55 27.02 12.67
N THR A 80 -8.63 25.71 12.43
CA THR A 80 -9.78 25.07 11.79
C THR A 80 -11.03 25.22 12.66
N ILE A 81 -10.93 24.93 13.95
CA ILE A 81 -12.00 25.14 14.94
C ILE A 81 -12.43 26.61 14.94
N LYS A 82 -11.48 27.55 15.07
CA LYS A 82 -11.78 28.98 15.08
C LYS A 82 -12.51 29.44 13.82
N ARG A 83 -12.05 28.99 12.65
CA ARG A 83 -12.67 29.32 11.35
C ARG A 83 -14.07 28.75 11.24
N LEU A 84 -14.33 27.57 11.81
CA LEU A 84 -15.66 26.98 11.77
C LEU A 84 -16.68 27.82 12.56
N HIS A 85 -16.34 28.26 13.76
CA HIS A 85 -17.20 29.17 14.53
C HIS A 85 -17.42 30.50 13.76
N ALA A 86 -16.36 31.05 13.17
CA ALA A 86 -16.48 32.25 12.36
C ALA A 86 -17.38 32.05 11.11
N LEU A 87 -17.42 30.86 10.52
CA LEU A 87 -18.33 30.55 9.41
C LEU A 87 -19.79 30.63 9.87
N TYR A 88 -20.12 30.08 11.04
CA TYR A 88 -21.46 30.19 11.60
C TYR A 88 -21.86 31.65 11.82
N ASP A 89 -20.98 32.46 12.42
CA ASP A 89 -21.20 33.89 12.62
C ASP A 89 -21.44 34.62 11.28
N ILE A 90 -20.66 34.30 10.24
CA ILE A 90 -20.85 34.87 8.90
C ILE A 90 -22.21 34.49 8.32
N ALA A 91 -22.65 33.25 8.53
CA ALA A 91 -23.93 32.78 8.04
C ALA A 91 -25.11 33.50 8.73
N MET A 92 -25.01 33.72 10.05
CA MET A 92 -26.06 34.34 10.86
C MET A 92 -26.08 35.88 10.73
N LEU A 93 -24.91 36.52 10.76
CA LEU A 93 -24.80 37.99 10.81
C LEU A 93 -24.68 38.64 9.43
N LYS A 94 -24.24 37.90 8.41
CA LYS A 94 -24.02 38.44 7.07
C LYS A 94 -24.96 37.79 6.06
N ASN A 95 -24.56 36.68 5.45
CA ASN A 95 -25.37 35.91 4.50
C ASN A 95 -24.72 34.58 4.10
N ILE A 96 -25.51 33.72 3.45
CA ILE A 96 -25.05 32.40 2.98
C ILE A 96 -24.01 32.47 1.89
N THR A 97 -24.03 33.51 1.04
CA THR A 97 -23.09 33.64 -0.07
C THR A 97 -21.68 33.82 0.46
N GLN A 98 -21.52 34.64 1.49
CA GLN A 98 -20.25 34.82 2.18
C GLN A 98 -19.84 33.58 2.98
N PHE A 99 -20.78 32.88 3.62
CA PHE A 99 -20.50 31.59 4.25
C PHE A 99 -19.91 30.59 3.25
N LYS A 100 -20.57 30.40 2.10
CA LYS A 100 -20.10 29.49 1.03
C LYS A 100 -18.73 29.92 0.51
N THR A 101 -18.53 31.21 0.27
CA THR A 101 -17.26 31.75 -0.26
C THR A 101 -16.11 31.52 0.72
N GLN A 102 -16.30 31.81 2.00
CA GLN A 102 -15.27 31.64 3.02
C GLN A 102 -15.03 30.17 3.37
N SER A 103 -16.07 29.34 3.42
CA SER A 103 -15.94 27.89 3.61
C SER A 103 -15.04 27.28 2.54
N THR A 104 -15.23 27.67 1.28
CA THR A 104 -14.39 27.25 0.15
C THR A 104 -12.98 27.81 0.24
N SER A 105 -12.81 29.11 0.53
CA SER A 105 -11.48 29.74 0.62
C SER A 105 -10.63 29.16 1.74
N TRP A 106 -11.23 28.93 2.91
CA TRP A 106 -10.55 28.35 4.06
C TRP A 106 -10.42 26.84 3.96
N GLY A 107 -11.23 26.19 3.11
CA GLY A 107 -11.36 24.74 3.00
C GLY A 107 -11.83 24.11 4.31
N VAL A 108 -12.84 24.73 4.95
CA VAL A 108 -13.44 24.26 6.21
C VAL A 108 -14.93 24.03 5.97
N ARG A 109 -15.39 22.83 6.29
CA ARG A 109 -16.79 22.41 6.10
C ARG A 109 -17.15 21.33 7.13
N ASP A 110 -18.02 21.69 8.07
CA ASP A 110 -18.64 20.73 8.99
C ASP A 110 -20.01 20.31 8.44
N ALA A 111 -20.23 19.01 8.27
CA ALA A 111 -21.48 18.47 7.75
C ALA A 111 -22.69 18.83 8.65
N ILE A 112 -22.51 18.79 9.98
CA ILE A 112 -23.57 19.07 10.96
C ILE A 112 -23.93 20.55 10.91
N ASN A 113 -22.96 21.44 11.08
CA ASN A 113 -23.20 22.88 11.07
C ASN A 113 -23.74 23.35 9.71
N THR A 114 -23.19 22.85 8.62
CA THR A 114 -23.64 23.19 7.25
C THR A 114 -25.11 22.83 7.06
N ARG A 115 -25.56 21.69 7.60
CA ARG A 115 -26.96 21.28 7.55
C ARG A 115 -27.87 22.27 8.26
N PHE A 116 -27.52 22.66 9.49
CA PHE A 116 -28.27 23.68 10.24
C PHE A 116 -28.35 25.01 9.48
N VAL A 117 -27.22 25.50 8.98
CA VAL A 117 -27.12 26.79 8.27
C VAL A 117 -27.90 26.83 6.95
N ILE A 118 -27.93 25.71 6.21
CA ILE A 118 -28.57 25.63 4.89
C ILE A 118 -30.06 25.27 5.02
N GLU A 119 -30.39 24.20 5.74
CA GLU A 119 -31.74 23.63 5.76
C GLU A 119 -32.73 24.45 6.63
N SER A 120 -32.25 25.15 7.67
CA SER A 120 -33.11 25.99 8.54
C SER A 120 -33.85 27.10 7.79
N ARG A 121 -33.35 27.47 6.60
CA ARG A 121 -33.96 28.50 5.74
C ARG A 121 -35.29 28.07 5.16
N SER A 122 -35.46 26.77 4.93
CA SER A 122 -36.66 26.16 4.35
C SER A 122 -37.41 25.27 5.34
N ASN A 123 -36.85 25.03 6.54
CA ASN A 123 -37.42 24.15 7.56
C ASN A 123 -37.50 24.87 8.91
N THR A 124 -38.70 25.34 9.26
CA THR A 124 -38.97 26.08 10.51
C THR A 124 -38.62 25.27 11.76
N ALA A 125 -38.93 23.96 11.79
CA ALA A 125 -38.62 23.12 12.94
C ALA A 125 -37.10 23.00 13.17
N LEU A 126 -36.32 22.93 12.09
CA LEU A 126 -34.86 22.88 12.17
C LEU A 126 -34.27 24.24 12.57
N LYS A 127 -34.93 25.35 12.19
CA LYS A 127 -34.58 26.70 12.63
C LYS A 127 -34.80 26.88 14.13
N ASP A 128 -35.97 26.50 14.64
CA ASP A 128 -36.30 26.58 16.07
C ASP A 128 -35.32 25.71 16.90
N MET A 129 -34.99 24.52 16.39
CA MET A 129 -33.97 23.65 16.98
C MET A 129 -32.58 24.29 16.99
N MET A 130 -32.18 24.93 15.89
CA MET A 130 -30.89 25.63 15.78
C MET A 130 -30.80 26.77 16.78
N GLU A 131 -31.83 27.62 16.88
CA GLU A 131 -31.88 28.74 17.84
C GLU A 131 -31.85 28.25 19.30
N ALA A 132 -32.58 27.18 19.62
CA ALA A 132 -32.56 26.59 20.95
C ALA A 132 -31.20 25.99 21.31
N LEU A 133 -30.52 25.35 20.35
CA LEU A 133 -29.18 24.81 20.54
C LEU A 133 -28.14 25.93 20.66
N ASP A 134 -28.22 26.98 19.85
CA ASP A 134 -27.29 28.12 19.94
C ASP A 134 -27.34 28.78 21.32
N LEU A 135 -28.54 28.95 21.87
CA LEU A 135 -28.75 29.57 23.17
C LEU A 135 -28.29 28.69 24.35
N ASN A 136 -28.58 27.38 24.31
CA ASN A 136 -28.42 26.50 25.48
C ASN A 136 -27.23 25.54 25.38
N TYR A 137 -26.90 25.09 24.17
CA TYR A 137 -25.93 24.01 23.91
C TYR A 137 -25.15 24.24 22.60
N PRO A 138 -24.43 25.38 22.43
CA PRO A 138 -23.86 25.79 21.14
C PRO A 138 -22.90 24.75 20.56
N ASN A 139 -22.19 23.99 21.40
CA ASN A 139 -21.31 22.90 20.97
C ASN A 139 -22.04 21.80 20.16
N ARG A 140 -23.36 21.64 20.30
CA ARG A 140 -24.16 20.64 19.57
C ARG A 140 -24.52 21.08 18.15
N LEU A 141 -24.22 22.33 17.77
CA LEU A 141 -24.36 22.81 16.40
C LEU A 141 -23.19 22.40 15.50
N TYR A 142 -22.18 21.77 16.09
CA TYR A 142 -20.94 21.42 15.40
C TYR A 142 -20.60 19.94 15.57
N ASN A 143 -19.66 19.49 14.75
CA ASN A 143 -19.06 18.18 14.86
C ASN A 143 -18.45 17.94 16.26
N PRO A 144 -18.86 16.87 16.98
CA PRO A 144 -18.37 16.60 18.34
C PRO A 144 -16.85 16.34 18.40
N PHE A 145 -16.21 15.93 17.31
CA PHE A 145 -14.76 15.72 17.27
C PHE A 145 -13.93 16.98 17.53
N LEU A 146 -14.53 18.17 17.39
CA LEU A 146 -13.86 19.44 17.74
C LEU A 146 -13.61 19.60 19.24
N THR A 147 -14.39 18.88 20.06
CA THR A 147 -14.31 18.92 21.53
C THR A 147 -13.54 17.73 22.12
N LEU A 148 -13.05 16.84 21.25
CA LEU A 148 -12.36 15.63 21.67
C LEU A 148 -10.97 15.98 22.16
N GLU A 149 -10.75 15.85 23.47
CA GLU A 149 -9.45 16.11 24.09
C GLU A 149 -8.38 15.16 23.55
N GLY A 150 -7.24 15.72 23.17
CA GLY A 150 -6.10 14.96 22.65
C GLY A 150 -6.22 14.53 21.19
N PHE A 151 -7.22 15.00 20.45
CA PHE A 151 -7.35 14.80 19.00
C PHE A 151 -7.00 16.05 18.20
N ASP A 152 -6.08 15.89 17.25
CA ASP A 152 -5.73 16.88 16.24
C ASP A 152 -6.16 16.37 14.85
N GLY A 153 -7.15 17.03 14.23
CA GLY A 153 -7.66 16.64 12.91
C GLY A 153 -6.62 16.72 11.79
N VAL A 154 -5.51 17.42 11.99
CA VAL A 154 -4.38 17.51 11.05
C VAL A 154 -3.37 16.40 11.33
N LEU A 155 -3.04 16.11 12.58
CA LEU A 155 -1.97 15.16 12.93
C LEU A 155 -2.45 13.72 13.13
N ASP A 156 -3.69 13.52 13.61
CA ASP A 156 -4.22 12.24 14.08
C ASP A 156 -5.17 11.57 13.07
N THR A 157 -5.06 11.92 11.80
CA THR A 157 -5.86 11.36 10.70
C THR A 157 -5.02 10.68 9.62
N PRO A 158 -4.31 9.58 9.99
CA PRO A 158 -3.49 8.84 9.06
C PRO A 158 -4.31 8.22 7.93
N VAL A 159 -3.74 8.12 6.74
CA VAL A 159 -4.46 7.58 5.58
C VAL A 159 -4.18 6.11 5.36
N GLU A 160 -5.21 5.39 4.90
CA GLU A 160 -5.10 3.99 4.56
C GLU A 160 -4.41 3.76 3.20
N ILE A 161 -3.41 2.87 3.17
CA ILE A 161 -2.70 2.44 1.94
C ILE A 161 -3.68 1.94 0.88
N LEU A 162 -4.78 1.31 1.30
CA LEU A 162 -5.80 0.78 0.41
C LEU A 162 -6.40 1.87 -0.47
N HIS A 163 -6.98 2.92 0.11
CA HIS A 163 -7.70 3.94 -0.63
C HIS A 163 -6.78 4.85 -1.45
N VAL A 164 -5.55 5.06 -0.96
CA VAL A 164 -4.61 6.01 -1.54
C VAL A 164 -3.70 5.41 -2.59
N VAL A 165 -3.10 4.27 -2.27
CA VAL A 165 -2.09 3.66 -3.13
C VAL A 165 -2.80 2.68 -4.06
N LEU A 166 -3.49 1.69 -3.50
CA LEU A 166 -4.08 0.60 -4.30
C LEU A 166 -5.28 1.08 -5.11
N LEU A 167 -6.26 1.70 -4.46
CA LEU A 167 -7.48 2.23 -5.08
C LEU A 167 -7.32 3.66 -5.59
N GLY A 168 -6.22 4.32 -5.28
CA GLY A 168 -5.83 5.59 -5.88
C GLY A 168 -4.84 5.36 -7.01
N VAL A 169 -3.57 5.69 -6.76
CA VAL A 169 -2.51 5.76 -7.79
C VAL A 169 -2.42 4.49 -8.66
N VAL A 170 -2.39 3.30 -8.04
CA VAL A 170 -2.25 2.03 -8.76
C VAL A 170 -3.48 1.73 -9.59
N LYS A 171 -4.70 1.89 -9.05
CA LYS A 171 -5.95 1.69 -9.78
C LYS A 171 -6.04 2.58 -11.00
N TYR A 172 -5.78 3.88 -10.85
CA TYR A 172 -5.91 4.82 -11.96
C TYR A 172 -4.85 4.57 -13.04
N LEU A 173 -3.59 4.31 -12.66
CA LEU A 173 -2.55 3.98 -13.63
C LEU A 173 -2.84 2.66 -14.36
N ALA A 174 -3.25 1.63 -13.62
CA ALA A 174 -3.63 0.34 -14.18
C ALA A 174 -4.82 0.46 -15.14
N ARG A 175 -5.87 1.20 -14.76
CA ARG A 175 -7.02 1.46 -15.64
C ARG A 175 -6.59 2.22 -16.89
N ASP A 176 -5.77 3.26 -16.76
CA ASP A 176 -5.35 4.12 -17.87
C ASP A 176 -4.51 3.33 -18.89
N ASP A 177 -3.53 2.55 -18.44
CA ASP A 177 -2.60 1.86 -19.33
C ASP A 177 -3.16 0.52 -19.84
N ILE A 178 -3.74 -0.32 -18.96
CA ILE A 178 -4.20 -1.67 -19.33
C ILE A 178 -5.50 -1.61 -20.16
N SER A 179 -6.40 -0.66 -19.90
CA SER A 179 -7.66 -0.56 -20.67
C SER A 179 -7.43 -0.15 -22.13
N LYS A 180 -6.30 0.51 -22.43
CA LYS A 180 -5.92 0.96 -23.78
C LYS A 180 -5.25 -0.13 -24.62
N LEU A 181 -4.84 -1.24 -24.00
CA LEU A 181 -4.23 -2.36 -24.71
C LEU A 181 -5.22 -2.96 -25.71
N LYS A 182 -4.70 -3.35 -26.89
CA LYS A 182 -5.44 -4.09 -27.91
C LYS A 182 -5.67 -5.53 -27.45
N GLU A 183 -6.67 -6.21 -28.04
CA GLU A 183 -7.00 -7.60 -27.67
C GLU A 183 -5.82 -8.58 -27.78
N LYS A 184 -4.96 -8.40 -28.79
CA LYS A 184 -3.70 -9.18 -28.91
C LYS A 184 -2.73 -8.92 -27.75
N GLU A 185 -2.57 -7.66 -27.35
CA GLU A 185 -1.69 -7.27 -26.25
C GLU A 185 -2.25 -7.77 -24.90
N LYS A 186 -3.58 -7.71 -24.72
CA LYS A 186 -4.25 -8.31 -23.55
C LYS A 186 -4.03 -9.81 -23.47
N SER A 187 -4.11 -10.53 -24.59
CA SER A 187 -3.85 -11.98 -24.63
C SER A 187 -2.40 -12.31 -24.25
N ILE A 188 -1.44 -11.51 -24.72
CA ILE A 188 -0.03 -11.62 -24.31
C ILE A 188 0.11 -11.38 -22.80
N LEU A 189 -0.52 -10.32 -22.29
CA LEU A 189 -0.48 -9.98 -20.87
C LEU A 189 -1.09 -11.08 -19.99
N ILE A 190 -2.22 -11.68 -20.40
CA ILE A 190 -2.84 -12.82 -19.71
C ILE A 190 -1.87 -14.01 -19.69
N GLY A 191 -1.25 -14.35 -20.82
CA GLY A 191 -0.29 -15.45 -20.90
C GLY A 191 0.92 -15.24 -19.99
N ARG A 192 1.45 -14.01 -19.94
CA ARG A 192 2.55 -13.64 -19.05
C ARG A 192 2.15 -13.69 -17.58
N LEU A 193 0.95 -13.23 -17.21
CA LEU A 193 0.43 -13.31 -15.85
C LEU A 193 0.24 -14.77 -15.39
N ASP A 194 -0.35 -15.61 -16.25
CA ASP A 194 -0.62 -17.02 -15.92
C ASP A 194 0.64 -17.88 -15.86
N SER A 195 1.77 -17.38 -16.41
CA SER A 195 3.09 -18.04 -16.42
C SER A 195 4.08 -17.43 -15.43
N LEU A 196 3.70 -16.39 -14.68
CA LEU A 196 4.59 -15.74 -13.73
C LEU A 196 4.94 -16.69 -12.58
N ASN A 197 6.21 -16.71 -12.18
CA ASN A 197 6.63 -17.50 -11.03
C ASN A 197 6.12 -16.86 -9.72
N CYS A 198 5.14 -17.49 -9.08
CA CYS A 198 4.54 -17.00 -7.84
C CYS A 198 5.27 -17.50 -6.58
N LEU A 199 6.33 -18.32 -6.70
CA LEU A 199 7.09 -18.79 -5.54
C LEU A 199 7.67 -17.63 -4.74
N SER A 200 7.59 -17.71 -3.42
CA SER A 200 8.04 -16.65 -2.49
C SER A 200 7.28 -15.32 -2.62
N MET A 201 6.15 -15.28 -3.31
CA MET A 201 5.21 -14.15 -3.28
C MET A 201 4.17 -14.33 -2.17
N ASN A 202 3.36 -13.29 -1.94
CA ASN A 202 2.24 -13.35 -0.99
C ASN A 202 0.93 -13.89 -1.59
N PHE A 203 1.01 -14.59 -2.73
CA PHE A 203 -0.08 -15.29 -3.41
C PHE A 203 0.46 -16.49 -4.20
N ASP A 204 -0.34 -17.56 -4.31
CA ASP A 204 0.12 -18.83 -4.89
C ASP A 204 -0.20 -18.96 -6.39
N TRP A 205 -1.22 -18.25 -6.89
CA TRP A 205 -1.59 -18.28 -8.30
C TRP A 205 -2.25 -16.97 -8.74
N ILE A 206 -2.17 -16.70 -10.04
CA ILE A 206 -2.81 -15.57 -10.70
C ILE A 206 -3.91 -16.07 -11.64
N LYS A 207 -5.02 -15.35 -11.71
CA LYS A 207 -6.04 -15.54 -12.76
C LYS A 207 -5.97 -14.36 -13.73
N GLY A 208 -5.05 -14.43 -14.69
CA GLY A 208 -4.75 -13.33 -15.60
C GLY A 208 -5.98 -12.84 -16.36
N ASP A 209 -6.77 -13.76 -16.93
CA ASP A 209 -8.02 -13.45 -17.64
C ASP A 209 -8.98 -12.60 -16.79
N TYR A 210 -9.19 -12.99 -15.53
CA TYR A 210 -10.05 -12.26 -14.61
C TYR A 210 -9.51 -10.85 -14.33
N LEU A 211 -8.21 -10.71 -14.04
CA LEU A 211 -7.59 -9.41 -13.75
C LEU A 211 -7.73 -8.43 -14.92
N ILE A 212 -7.48 -8.89 -16.14
CA ILE A 212 -7.51 -8.04 -17.33
C ILE A 212 -8.95 -7.72 -17.74
N LYS A 213 -9.86 -8.70 -17.72
CA LYS A 213 -11.28 -8.50 -18.06
C LYS A 213 -11.98 -7.56 -17.09
N HIS A 214 -11.65 -7.63 -15.81
CA HIS A 214 -12.30 -6.86 -14.75
C HIS A 214 -11.46 -5.69 -14.23
N ILE A 215 -10.48 -5.19 -15.00
CA ILE A 215 -9.55 -4.13 -14.59
C ILE A 215 -10.24 -2.88 -14.00
N LYS A 216 -11.46 -2.58 -14.46
CA LYS A 216 -12.27 -1.46 -13.97
C LYS A 216 -12.97 -1.73 -12.63
N SER A 217 -13.17 -2.98 -12.21
CA SER A 217 -13.90 -3.34 -10.99
C SER A 217 -13.02 -4.11 -9.99
N LEU A 218 -11.70 -4.03 -10.11
CA LEU A 218 -10.78 -4.67 -9.19
C LEU A 218 -10.79 -3.99 -7.81
N VAL A 219 -10.45 -4.78 -6.79
CA VAL A 219 -10.28 -4.34 -5.40
C VAL A 219 -8.81 -4.38 -5.01
N GLY A 220 -8.46 -3.86 -3.83
CA GLY A 220 -7.07 -3.66 -3.42
C GLY A 220 -6.16 -4.89 -3.52
N HIS A 221 -6.64 -6.09 -3.18
CA HIS A 221 -5.81 -7.29 -3.25
C HIS A 221 -5.40 -7.64 -4.70
N HIS A 222 -6.28 -7.42 -5.69
CA HIS A 222 -5.96 -7.61 -7.10
C HIS A 222 -4.88 -6.62 -7.57
N PHE A 223 -4.95 -5.36 -7.11
CA PHE A 223 -3.94 -4.36 -7.44
C PHE A 223 -2.57 -4.66 -6.82
N LYS A 224 -2.52 -5.34 -5.66
CA LYS A 224 -1.24 -5.86 -5.11
C LYS A 224 -0.61 -6.92 -5.99
N VAL A 225 -1.42 -7.78 -6.62
CA VAL A 225 -0.91 -8.78 -7.59
C VAL A 225 -0.32 -8.05 -8.80
N ILE A 226 -1.07 -7.11 -9.38
CA ILE A 226 -0.61 -6.32 -10.53
C ILE A 226 0.71 -5.62 -10.21
N LEU A 227 0.82 -4.96 -9.05
CA LEU A 227 2.01 -4.23 -8.64
C LEU A 227 3.28 -5.09 -8.57
N GLN A 228 3.16 -6.32 -8.06
CA GLN A 228 4.29 -7.25 -7.93
C GLN A 228 4.67 -7.92 -9.26
N SER A 229 3.72 -8.01 -10.19
CA SER A 229 3.91 -8.64 -11.51
C SER A 229 4.28 -7.67 -12.63
N ALA A 230 3.85 -6.41 -12.55
CA ALA A 230 3.84 -5.46 -13.66
C ALA A 230 5.21 -5.31 -14.36
N PRO A 231 6.35 -5.21 -13.64
CA PRO A 231 7.65 -5.12 -14.29
C PRO A 231 7.97 -6.27 -15.25
N PHE A 232 7.45 -7.47 -14.97
CA PHE A 232 7.77 -8.67 -15.76
C PHE A 232 6.77 -8.95 -16.88
N VAL A 233 5.54 -8.46 -16.73
CA VAL A 233 4.44 -8.83 -17.65
C VAL A 233 4.02 -7.68 -18.55
N LEU A 234 4.16 -6.43 -18.10
CA LEU A 234 3.53 -5.25 -18.70
C LEU A 234 4.50 -4.33 -19.47
N LEU A 235 5.77 -4.21 -19.06
CA LEU A 235 6.66 -3.13 -19.55
C LEU A 235 6.78 -3.07 -21.08
N ASP A 236 6.98 -4.19 -21.76
CA ASP A 236 7.08 -4.23 -23.24
C ASP A 236 5.82 -3.75 -23.98
N LEU A 237 4.68 -3.69 -23.30
CA LEU A 237 3.40 -3.24 -23.84
C LEU A 237 3.19 -1.73 -23.64
N LEU A 238 4.15 -1.04 -23.00
CA LEU A 238 4.08 0.37 -22.65
C LEU A 238 5.14 1.19 -23.38
N SER A 239 4.87 2.48 -23.54
CA SER A 239 5.89 3.44 -23.97
C SER A 239 7.03 3.55 -22.95
N PRO A 240 8.27 3.91 -23.36
CA PRO A 240 9.41 4.03 -22.44
C PRO A 240 9.13 4.91 -21.20
N LYS A 241 8.47 6.05 -21.40
CA LYS A 241 8.09 6.95 -20.30
C LYS A 241 7.13 6.28 -19.30
N ARG A 242 6.19 5.47 -19.78
CA ARG A 242 5.25 4.73 -18.92
C ARG A 242 5.93 3.57 -18.22
N GLN A 243 6.92 2.92 -18.85
CA GLN A 243 7.73 1.89 -18.19
C GLN A 243 8.44 2.45 -16.95
N GLU A 244 9.07 3.62 -17.07
CA GLU A 244 9.75 4.27 -15.94
C GLU A 244 8.78 4.60 -14.79
N ILE A 245 7.58 5.12 -15.11
CA ILE A 245 6.54 5.41 -14.11
C ILE A 245 6.12 4.14 -13.36
N TRP A 246 5.89 3.02 -14.08
CA TRP A 246 5.52 1.75 -13.47
C TRP A 246 6.64 1.20 -12.58
N LEU A 247 7.88 1.23 -13.05
CA LEU A 247 9.04 0.80 -12.27
C LEU A 247 9.19 1.64 -10.98
N ALA A 248 9.04 2.96 -11.08
CA ALA A 248 9.08 3.85 -9.94
C ALA A 248 7.95 3.58 -8.93
N LEU A 249 6.72 3.39 -9.42
CA LEU A 249 5.56 3.06 -8.60
C LEU A 249 5.76 1.74 -7.85
N CYS A 250 6.14 0.67 -8.57
CA CYS A 250 6.31 -0.65 -7.99
C CYS A 250 7.43 -0.67 -6.94
N LYS A 251 8.57 -0.03 -7.21
CA LYS A 251 9.68 0.10 -6.25
C LYS A 251 9.28 0.91 -5.02
N MET A 252 8.60 2.05 -5.19
CA MET A 252 8.08 2.84 -4.07
C MET A 252 7.11 2.02 -3.21
N CYS A 253 6.22 1.26 -3.84
CA CYS A 253 5.26 0.44 -3.11
C CYS A 253 5.90 -0.71 -2.33
N ALA A 254 7.04 -1.27 -2.77
CA ALA A 254 7.78 -2.25 -1.98
C ALA A 254 8.20 -1.69 -0.61
N PHE A 255 8.56 -0.41 -0.53
CA PHE A 255 8.82 0.28 0.74
C PHE A 255 7.53 0.57 1.53
N ILE A 256 6.45 1.00 0.85
CA ILE A 256 5.17 1.33 1.52
C ILE A 256 4.56 0.09 2.20
N PHE A 257 4.70 -1.09 1.60
CA PHE A 257 4.14 -2.35 2.13
C PHE A 257 5.10 -3.12 3.05
N GLN A 258 6.27 -2.55 3.37
CA GLN A 258 7.23 -3.17 4.26
C GLN A 258 6.65 -3.30 5.67
N THR A 259 6.69 -4.52 6.21
CA THR A 259 6.09 -4.83 7.53
C THR A 259 7.10 -4.77 8.68
N ARG A 260 8.40 -4.71 8.37
CA ARG A 260 9.50 -4.65 9.33
C ARG A 260 10.49 -3.56 8.92
N ILE A 261 10.70 -2.58 9.78
CA ILE A 261 11.65 -1.48 9.57
C ILE A 261 12.76 -1.63 10.60
N ALA A 262 13.96 -2.00 10.13
CA ALA A 262 15.13 -2.19 11.00
C ALA A 262 15.73 -0.86 11.50
N ASN A 263 15.75 0.15 10.62
CA ASN A 263 16.24 1.49 10.92
C ASN A 263 15.27 2.53 10.32
N MET A 264 14.62 3.31 11.17
CA MET A 264 13.62 4.28 10.74
C MET A 264 14.24 5.37 9.87
N ASP A 265 15.35 5.99 10.28
CA ASP A 265 15.96 7.11 9.54
C ASP A 265 16.36 6.69 8.11
N ILE A 266 17.03 5.54 7.97
CA ILE A 266 17.41 5.00 6.65
C ILE A 266 16.18 4.68 5.81
N TYR A 267 15.15 4.08 6.42
CA TYR A 267 13.90 3.79 5.72
C TYR A 267 13.21 5.06 5.22
N LEU A 268 13.17 6.12 6.04
CA LEU A 268 12.57 7.39 5.66
C LEU A 268 13.33 8.09 4.55
N ASP A 269 14.66 8.07 4.60
CA ASP A 269 15.50 8.61 3.54
C ASP A 269 15.24 7.86 2.23
N GLN A 270 15.31 6.53 2.24
CA GLN A 270 15.09 5.70 1.05
C GLN A 270 13.67 5.84 0.48
N LEU A 271 12.65 5.79 1.34
CA LEU A 271 11.27 5.98 0.93
C LEU A 271 11.07 7.38 0.32
N THR A 272 11.68 8.42 0.91
CA THR A 272 11.66 9.79 0.38
C THR A 272 12.24 9.86 -1.02
N LEU A 273 13.38 9.19 -1.28
CA LEU A 273 13.98 9.11 -2.61
C LEU A 273 13.01 8.47 -3.63
N HIS A 274 12.38 7.36 -3.27
CA HIS A 274 11.43 6.67 -4.13
C HIS A 274 10.19 7.52 -4.44
N ILE A 275 9.68 8.27 -3.46
CA ILE A 275 8.56 9.20 -3.67
C ILE A 275 8.99 10.32 -4.60
N HIS A 276 10.14 10.95 -4.36
CA HIS A 276 10.63 12.06 -5.18
C HIS A 276 10.79 11.65 -6.63
N TRP A 277 11.35 10.47 -6.87
CA TRP A 277 11.48 9.90 -8.19
C TRP A 277 10.13 9.65 -8.87
N PHE A 278 9.20 8.99 -8.17
CA PHE A 278 7.86 8.76 -8.70
C PHE A 278 7.13 10.07 -9.00
N MET A 279 7.22 11.06 -8.10
CA MET A 279 6.60 12.37 -8.26
C MET A 279 7.15 13.13 -9.47
N ARG A 280 8.47 13.10 -9.70
CA ARG A 280 9.07 13.70 -10.91
C ARG A 280 8.47 13.11 -12.19
N LEU A 281 8.47 11.79 -12.29
CA LEU A 281 7.98 11.09 -13.48
C LEU A 281 6.49 11.36 -13.74
N ILE A 282 5.68 11.43 -12.68
CA ILE A 282 4.25 11.75 -12.79
C ILE A 282 4.04 13.20 -13.23
N ILE A 283 4.69 14.18 -12.60
CA ILE A 283 4.54 15.60 -12.96
C ILE A 283 4.97 15.86 -14.41
N GLU A 284 6.06 15.24 -14.83
CA GLU A 284 6.55 15.35 -16.20
C GLU A 284 5.62 14.66 -17.21
N SER A 285 4.70 13.79 -16.77
CA SER A 285 3.75 13.07 -17.63
C SER A 285 2.40 13.79 -17.76
N ASN A 286 1.57 13.32 -18.71
CA ASN A 286 0.18 13.76 -18.83
C ASN A 286 -0.76 13.09 -17.81
N ALA A 287 -0.23 12.22 -16.94
CA ALA A 287 -0.98 11.65 -15.85
C ALA A 287 -1.17 12.73 -14.79
N GLN A 288 -2.28 13.47 -14.86
CA GLN A 288 -2.79 14.27 -13.75
C GLN A 288 -3.31 13.32 -12.66
N LEU A 289 -2.41 12.50 -12.15
CA LEU A 289 -2.62 11.85 -10.89
C LEU A 289 -2.29 12.90 -9.84
N SER A 290 -3.01 12.86 -8.73
CA SER A 290 -2.72 13.62 -7.54
C SER A 290 -2.06 12.71 -6.50
N PRO A 291 -0.79 12.28 -6.67
CA PRO A 291 -0.14 11.50 -5.62
C PRO A 291 0.24 12.45 -4.48
N SER A 292 -0.41 12.35 -3.32
CA SER A 292 0.00 13.16 -2.17
C SER A 292 1.30 12.60 -1.58
N ARG A 293 2.44 13.22 -1.94
CA ARG A 293 3.74 13.07 -1.27
C ARG A 293 3.64 13.10 0.26
N ASP A 294 2.68 13.84 0.80
CA ASP A 294 2.40 13.97 2.23
C ASP A 294 1.92 12.65 2.88
N LEU A 295 1.36 11.72 2.09
CA LEU A 295 0.89 10.41 2.57
C LEU A 295 2.02 9.53 3.08
N ALA A 296 3.18 9.60 2.44
CA ALA A 296 4.29 8.77 2.83
C ALA A 296 5.01 9.26 4.08
N VAL A 297 4.97 10.57 4.34
CA VAL A 297 5.37 11.15 5.64
C VAL A 297 4.39 10.72 6.73
N THR A 298 3.10 10.54 6.41
CA THR A 298 2.12 9.97 7.36
C THR A 298 2.33 8.47 7.59
N PHE A 299 2.72 7.67 6.58
CA PHE A 299 3.06 6.25 6.73
C PHE A 299 4.28 6.02 7.64
N ALA A 300 5.26 6.91 7.55
CA ALA A 300 6.40 6.98 8.47
C ALA A 300 5.96 7.15 9.93
N ASN A 301 5.10 8.13 10.19
CA ASN A 301 4.58 8.43 11.52
C ASN A 301 3.73 7.28 12.06
N TYR A 302 2.92 6.64 11.22
CA TYR A 302 2.12 5.46 11.60
C TYR A 302 2.99 4.26 11.98
N SER A 303 4.09 4.04 11.25
CA SER A 303 5.05 2.98 11.59
C SER A 303 5.77 3.27 12.91
N GLY A 304 6.10 4.54 13.18
CA GLY A 304 6.62 5.00 14.46
C GLY A 304 5.64 4.81 15.62
N LEU A 305 4.35 5.12 15.40
CA LEU A 305 3.29 4.92 16.39
C LEU A 305 3.11 3.43 16.71
N LYS A 306 3.06 2.57 15.68
CA LYS A 306 2.99 1.11 15.84
C LYS A 306 4.18 0.56 16.64
N PHE A 307 5.39 1.05 16.35
CA PHE A 307 6.60 0.69 17.10
C PHE A 307 6.48 1.08 18.59
N LEU A 308 5.99 2.28 18.89
CA LEU A 308 5.84 2.75 20.28
C LEU A 308 4.80 1.96 21.07
N VAL A 309 3.59 1.77 20.52
CA VAL A 309 2.49 1.11 21.23
C VAL A 309 2.69 -0.40 21.40
N SER A 310 3.53 -1.01 20.55
CA SER A 310 3.92 -2.42 20.68
C SER A 310 5.11 -2.67 21.63
N GLY A 311 5.63 -1.62 22.27
CA GLY A 311 6.71 -1.73 23.26
C GLY A 311 8.12 -1.54 22.69
N GLY A 312 8.24 -0.92 21.52
CA GLY A 312 9.51 -0.52 20.94
C GLY A 312 10.34 0.37 21.87
N VAL A 313 11.66 0.31 21.69
CA VAL A 313 12.65 1.02 22.51
C VAL A 313 13.33 2.08 21.65
N LEU A 314 13.16 3.35 22.03
CA LEU A 314 13.83 4.49 21.41
C LEU A 314 15.19 4.73 22.07
N TYR A 315 16.25 4.86 21.28
CA TYR A 315 17.57 5.22 21.77
C TYR A 315 17.84 6.72 21.58
N LYS A 316 18.09 7.45 22.67
CA LYS A 316 18.44 8.87 22.64
C LYS A 316 19.96 9.05 22.60
N LYS A 317 20.51 9.33 21.42
CA LYS A 317 21.96 9.55 21.21
C LYS A 317 22.57 10.64 22.10
N GLN A 318 21.81 11.70 22.42
CA GLN A 318 22.31 12.83 23.21
C GLN A 318 22.55 12.48 24.68
N THR A 319 21.79 11.51 25.22
CA THR A 319 21.83 11.14 26.65
C THR A 319 22.35 9.72 26.87
N GLY A 320 22.60 8.96 25.80
CA GLY A 320 23.01 7.55 25.86
C GLY A 320 21.94 6.60 26.41
N SER A 321 20.71 7.08 26.61
CA SER A 321 19.65 6.37 27.31
C SER A 321 18.59 5.80 26.36
N THR A 322 18.00 4.67 26.73
CA THR A 322 16.82 4.11 26.07
C THR A 322 15.52 4.53 26.76
N SER A 323 14.48 4.83 25.99
CA SER A 323 13.13 5.12 26.50
C SER A 323 12.09 4.31 25.73
N THR A 324 11.03 3.86 26.40
CA THR A 324 9.88 3.16 25.80
C THR A 324 8.58 3.87 26.18
N ALA A 325 7.49 3.58 25.47
CA ALA A 325 6.16 4.07 25.85
C ALA A 325 5.78 3.55 27.25
N SER A 326 4.98 4.33 27.99
CA SER A 326 4.62 3.98 29.37
C SER A 326 3.86 2.64 29.45
N SER A 327 3.81 2.04 30.63
CA SER A 327 3.05 0.79 30.88
C SER A 327 1.58 0.93 30.51
N GLU A 328 1.00 2.10 30.76
CA GLU A 328 -0.42 2.40 30.56
C GLU A 328 -0.74 2.46 29.06
N VAL A 329 0.09 3.15 28.27
CA VAL A 329 -0.04 3.22 26.81
C VAL A 329 0.09 1.83 26.18
N ARG A 330 1.03 1.02 26.66
CA ARG A 330 1.23 -0.37 26.20
C ARG A 330 0.07 -1.28 26.62
N GLN A 331 -0.52 -1.08 27.79
CA GLN A 331 -1.68 -1.86 28.26
C GLN A 331 -2.93 -1.59 27.45
N VAL A 332 -3.18 -0.33 27.04
CA VAL A 332 -4.32 0.00 26.16
C VAL A 332 -4.23 -0.76 24.84
N PHE A 333 -3.03 -0.87 24.28
CA PHE A 333 -2.78 -1.67 23.08
C PHE A 333 -2.90 -3.18 23.37
N ALA A 334 -2.22 -3.70 24.38
CA ALA A 334 -2.21 -5.13 24.73
C ALA A 334 -3.60 -5.69 25.11
N GLY A 335 -4.42 -4.88 25.78
CA GLY A 335 -5.75 -5.26 26.25
C GLY A 335 -6.87 -5.09 25.22
N ASN A 336 -6.60 -4.54 24.02
CA ASN A 336 -7.62 -4.23 23.04
C ASN A 336 -7.41 -4.98 21.70
N PRO A 337 -7.99 -6.19 21.55
CA PRO A 337 -7.95 -7.00 20.33
C PRO A 337 -8.49 -6.33 19.07
N LEU A 338 -9.36 -5.32 19.19
CA LEU A 338 -9.90 -4.58 18.06
C LEU A 338 -8.89 -3.53 17.59
N LEU A 339 -8.33 -2.78 18.52
CA LEU A 339 -7.25 -1.81 18.25
C LEU A 339 -6.04 -2.50 17.62
N GLN A 340 -5.66 -3.67 18.13
CA GLN A 340 -4.61 -4.50 17.56
C GLN A 340 -4.93 -4.88 16.11
N ARG A 341 -6.12 -5.43 15.84
CA ARG A 341 -6.53 -5.79 14.47
C ARG A 341 -6.59 -4.59 13.53
N ALA A 342 -7.11 -3.46 14.00
CA ALA A 342 -7.13 -2.21 13.25
C ALA A 342 -5.72 -1.71 12.92
N MET A 343 -4.75 -1.91 13.83
CA MET A 343 -3.33 -1.61 13.59
C MET A 343 -2.56 -2.71 12.82
N GLY A 344 -3.25 -3.75 12.36
CA GLY A 344 -2.63 -4.91 11.71
C GLY A 344 -1.68 -5.70 12.64
N TYR A 345 -1.97 -5.74 13.93
CA TYR A 345 -1.33 -6.57 14.96
C TYR A 345 -2.21 -7.77 15.29
N ASN A 346 -1.61 -8.94 15.41
CA ASN A 346 -2.34 -10.19 15.66
C ASN A 346 -1.72 -10.93 16.86
N TYR A 347 -2.30 -10.73 18.05
CA TYR A 347 -1.87 -11.36 19.31
C TYR A 347 -2.21 -12.86 19.44
N LYS A 348 -3.10 -13.39 18.57
CA LYS A 348 -3.44 -14.82 18.55
C LYS A 348 -2.38 -15.68 17.85
N LEU A 349 -1.26 -15.07 17.50
CA LEU A 349 -0.08 -15.78 17.10
C LEU A 349 0.56 -16.28 18.39
N ASP A 350 0.17 -17.50 18.73
CA ASP A 350 0.77 -18.27 19.79
C ASP A 350 2.28 -18.40 19.48
N ASP A 351 3.12 -17.66 20.19
CA ASP A 351 4.59 -17.72 20.08
C ASP A 351 5.14 -19.04 20.68
N SER A 352 4.29 -19.98 21.07
CA SER A 352 4.69 -21.30 21.58
C SER A 352 5.13 -22.29 20.50
N VAL A 353 5.09 -21.90 19.22
CA VAL A 353 5.55 -22.74 18.11
C VAL A 353 7.05 -22.53 17.86
N SER A 354 7.87 -23.52 18.21
CA SER A 354 9.29 -23.55 17.83
C SER A 354 9.43 -23.85 16.33
N TYR A 355 10.07 -22.94 15.60
CA TYR A 355 10.46 -23.15 14.21
C TYR A 355 11.87 -23.74 14.11
N PRO A 356 12.20 -24.50 13.05
CA PRO A 356 11.37 -24.81 11.89
C PRO A 356 10.34 -25.93 12.10
N LEU A 357 9.20 -25.87 11.39
CA LEU A 357 8.09 -26.83 11.47
C LEU A 357 7.91 -27.57 10.12
N ASP A 358 7.97 -28.90 10.15
CA ASP A 358 7.63 -29.77 9.02
C ASP A 358 6.10 -29.83 8.83
N LEU A 359 5.62 -29.44 7.64
CA LEU A 359 4.18 -29.44 7.29
C LEU A 359 3.64 -30.85 6.98
N LYS A 360 4.48 -31.88 6.96
CA LYS A 360 4.15 -33.30 6.73
C LYS A 360 3.34 -33.56 5.46
N ILE A 361 3.63 -32.80 4.41
CA ILE A 361 3.02 -32.98 3.10
C ILE A 361 3.67 -34.20 2.41
N LYS A 362 2.85 -35.04 1.78
CA LYS A 362 3.34 -36.21 1.04
C LYS A 362 4.09 -35.77 -0.21
N ILE A 363 5.30 -36.28 -0.39
CA ILE A 363 6.10 -36.09 -1.61
C ILE A 363 5.62 -37.11 -2.65
N PRO A 364 5.30 -36.68 -3.89
CA PRO A 364 5.08 -37.61 -5.01
C PRO A 364 6.29 -38.53 -5.23
N LYS A 365 6.05 -39.79 -5.62
CA LYS A 365 7.15 -40.76 -5.83
C LYS A 365 8.15 -40.32 -6.90
N GLU A 366 7.67 -39.56 -7.88
CA GLU A 366 8.46 -38.99 -8.98
C GLU A 366 9.40 -37.85 -8.54
N ASP A 367 9.09 -37.16 -7.44
CA ASP A 367 9.90 -36.06 -6.88
C ASP A 367 10.83 -36.53 -5.73
N THR A 368 10.89 -37.84 -5.49
CA THR A 368 11.72 -38.43 -4.45
C THR A 368 13.16 -38.54 -4.94
N LEU A 369 14.10 -37.91 -4.23
CA LEU A 369 15.52 -37.89 -4.59
C LEU A 369 16.33 -38.86 -3.71
N PRO A 370 17.47 -39.38 -4.21
CA PRO A 370 18.43 -40.09 -3.35
C PRO A 370 19.04 -39.14 -2.32
N VAL A 371 19.47 -39.69 -1.18
CA VAL A 371 20.17 -38.92 -0.14
C VAL A 371 21.46 -38.35 -0.75
N PRO A 372 21.73 -37.03 -0.62
CA PRO A 372 22.92 -36.40 -1.16
C PRO A 372 24.21 -37.02 -0.59
N ILE A 373 25.24 -37.14 -1.45
CA ILE A 373 26.52 -37.81 -1.15
C ILE A 373 27.26 -37.07 -0.03
N GLU A 374 27.02 -35.77 0.12
CA GLU A 374 27.57 -34.94 1.20
C GLU A 374 27.12 -35.38 2.61
N PHE A 375 26.08 -36.23 2.69
CA PHE A 375 25.62 -36.85 3.93
C PHE A 375 26.07 -38.31 4.10
N ASP A 376 26.80 -38.87 3.14
CA ASP A 376 27.18 -40.29 3.04
C ASP A 376 28.44 -40.62 3.87
N GLU A 377 28.50 -40.11 5.10
CA GLU A 377 29.38 -40.67 6.13
C GLU A 377 28.67 -41.85 6.83
N PRO A 378 29.39 -42.91 7.24
CA PRO A 378 28.82 -44.18 7.71
C PRO A 378 28.04 -44.11 9.06
N VAL A 379 27.61 -42.93 9.51
CA VAL A 379 27.09 -42.66 10.86
C VAL A 379 25.66 -42.08 10.87
N HIS A 380 24.94 -41.94 9.74
CA HIS A 380 23.62 -41.24 9.73
C HIS A 380 22.43 -42.09 9.22
N PRO A 381 21.86 -42.99 10.04
CA PRO A 381 20.81 -43.90 9.60
C PRO A 381 19.37 -43.33 9.54
N GLN A 382 19.12 -42.02 9.69
CA GLN A 382 17.74 -41.48 9.69
C GLN A 382 17.58 -40.13 8.97
N MET A 383 18.04 -40.06 7.72
CA MET A 383 17.69 -38.94 6.83
C MET A 383 16.36 -39.21 6.12
N ALA A 384 15.51 -38.19 6.01
CA ALA A 384 14.29 -38.23 5.20
C ALA A 384 14.11 -36.94 4.41
N GLN A 385 13.61 -37.03 3.18
CA GLN A 385 13.25 -35.86 2.38
C GLN A 385 11.95 -35.24 2.91
N VAL A 386 11.86 -33.91 2.88
CA VAL A 386 10.71 -33.12 3.32
C VAL A 386 10.22 -32.26 2.15
N ALA A 387 8.89 -32.18 1.96
CA ALA A 387 8.31 -31.42 0.86
C ALA A 387 8.38 -29.90 1.09
N GLN A 388 8.03 -29.46 2.32
CA GLN A 388 7.94 -28.05 2.70
C GLN A 388 8.29 -27.88 4.17
N LEU A 389 8.99 -26.80 4.50
CA LEU A 389 9.42 -26.50 5.86
C LEU A 389 9.09 -25.05 6.22
N LEU A 390 8.33 -24.84 7.28
CA LEU A 390 8.00 -23.51 7.77
C LEU A 390 9.15 -23.02 8.68
N LEU A 391 9.97 -22.08 8.21
CA LEU A 391 11.09 -21.48 8.96
C LEU A 391 10.63 -20.40 9.94
N SER A 392 9.56 -19.71 9.58
CA SER A 392 8.92 -18.69 10.39
C SER A 392 7.44 -18.69 10.06
N LYS A 393 6.64 -17.97 10.82
CA LYS A 393 5.20 -17.85 10.58
C LYS A 393 4.82 -17.43 9.14
N HIS A 394 5.70 -16.74 8.42
CA HIS A 394 5.43 -16.26 7.05
C HIS A 394 6.39 -16.84 6.01
N ASP A 395 7.42 -17.58 6.43
CA ASP A 395 8.45 -18.12 5.53
C ASP A 395 8.32 -19.64 5.43
N VAL A 396 7.74 -20.08 4.31
CA VAL A 396 7.73 -21.49 3.93
C VAL A 396 8.86 -21.72 2.94
N LEU A 397 9.73 -22.67 3.26
CA LEU A 397 10.68 -23.22 2.32
C LEU A 397 9.97 -24.21 1.41
N HIS A 398 10.09 -23.90 0.13
CA HIS A 398 9.85 -24.79 -0.99
C HIS A 398 11.18 -24.95 -1.74
N PRO A 399 11.30 -25.89 -2.68
CA PRO A 399 12.32 -25.76 -3.72
C PRO A 399 12.24 -24.36 -4.36
N GLY A 400 13.27 -23.52 -4.21
CA GLY A 400 13.20 -22.06 -4.45
C GLY A 400 14.37 -21.26 -3.85
N PHE A 401 14.47 -19.95 -4.12
CA PHE A 401 15.69 -19.15 -3.87
C PHE A 401 15.90 -18.70 -2.39
N GLU A 402 17.15 -18.63 -1.93
CA GLU A 402 17.55 -18.55 -0.51
C GLU A 402 18.92 -17.84 -0.26
N GLN A 403 19.30 -17.46 1.00
CA GLN A 403 20.50 -16.66 1.31
C GLN A 403 21.30 -16.99 2.60
N GLU A 404 22.66 -16.94 2.52
CA GLU A 404 23.65 -17.03 3.62
C GLU A 404 24.43 -15.70 3.95
N SER A 405 25.35 -15.76 4.94
CA SER A 405 26.07 -14.68 5.65
C SER A 405 27.14 -13.87 4.86
N LYS A 406 27.29 -14.14 3.57
CA LYS A 406 27.60 -13.18 2.50
C LYS A 406 26.46 -13.36 1.49
N PRO A 407 25.89 -12.32 0.84
CA PRO A 407 24.63 -12.46 0.10
C PRO A 407 24.79 -13.37 -1.13
N LEU A 408 24.70 -14.66 -0.87
CA LEU A 408 24.71 -15.74 -1.83
C LEU A 408 23.26 -16.09 -2.06
N VAL A 409 22.84 -16.19 -3.31
CA VAL A 409 21.47 -16.57 -3.65
C VAL A 409 21.50 -18.05 -4.04
N GLY A 410 20.60 -18.89 -3.54
CA GLY A 410 20.60 -20.31 -3.84
C GLY A 410 19.21 -20.88 -4.06
N MET A 411 18.96 -21.59 -5.16
CA MET A 411 17.69 -22.28 -5.39
C MET A 411 17.70 -23.64 -4.71
N ILE A 412 16.94 -23.79 -3.62
CA ILE A 412 16.62 -25.04 -2.95
C ILE A 412 16.12 -26.05 -3.99
N LYS A 413 16.79 -27.19 -4.07
CA LYS A 413 16.41 -28.35 -4.87
C LYS A 413 15.65 -29.37 -4.02
N SER A 414 16.06 -29.54 -2.77
CA SER A 414 15.43 -30.47 -1.83
C SER A 414 15.70 -30.11 -0.38
N ILE A 415 14.81 -30.55 0.50
CA ILE A 415 14.87 -30.34 1.95
C ILE A 415 15.00 -31.70 2.62
N TRP A 416 15.86 -31.80 3.62
CA TRP A 416 16.20 -33.03 4.31
C TRP A 416 16.11 -32.84 5.82
N VAL A 417 15.59 -33.85 6.52
CA VAL A 417 15.56 -33.89 7.98
C VAL A 417 16.43 -35.03 8.48
N LYS A 418 17.32 -34.71 9.42
CA LYS A 418 18.05 -35.66 10.25
C LYS A 418 17.27 -35.86 11.54
N LYS A 419 16.65 -37.03 11.68
CA LYS A 419 15.95 -37.41 12.91
C LYS A 419 16.98 -37.76 13.98
N THR A 420 16.93 -37.09 15.12
CA THR A 420 17.76 -37.39 16.28
C THR A 420 16.88 -37.76 17.47
N THR A 421 17.45 -38.33 18.52
CA THR A 421 16.73 -38.62 19.78
C THR A 421 16.25 -37.35 20.51
N GLY A 422 16.73 -36.17 20.10
CA GLY A 422 16.27 -34.85 20.56
C GLY A 422 15.46 -34.11 19.49
N ALA A 423 15.89 -32.90 19.12
CA ALA A 423 15.21 -32.09 18.11
C ALA A 423 15.61 -32.52 16.67
N ASN A 424 14.67 -32.47 15.74
CA ASN A 424 14.93 -32.68 14.33
C ASN A 424 15.84 -31.57 13.78
N ILE A 425 16.87 -31.95 13.03
CA ILE A 425 17.79 -31.00 12.39
C ILE A 425 17.48 -31.00 10.89
N TYR A 426 17.28 -29.83 10.31
CA TYR A 426 16.91 -29.69 8.91
C TYR A 426 18.06 -29.10 8.09
N TYR A 427 18.22 -29.63 6.88
CA TYR A 427 19.19 -29.21 5.89
C TYR A 427 18.47 -28.99 4.55
N VAL A 428 19.04 -28.14 3.71
CA VAL A 428 18.57 -27.88 2.36
C VAL A 428 19.71 -28.06 1.38
N CYS A 429 19.42 -28.67 0.23
CA CYS A 429 20.35 -28.74 -0.89
C CYS A 429 20.01 -27.59 -1.83
N VAL A 430 20.97 -26.71 -2.09
CA VAL A 430 20.77 -25.51 -2.90
C VAL A 430 21.67 -25.53 -4.13
N GLN A 431 21.14 -25.04 -5.25
CA GLN A 431 21.88 -24.66 -6.43
C GLN A 431 22.29 -23.18 -6.30
N GLY A 432 23.58 -22.87 -6.32
CA GLY A 432 24.07 -21.49 -6.15
C GLY A 432 23.80 -20.58 -7.36
N PHE A 433 23.62 -19.29 -7.08
CA PHE A 433 23.49 -18.20 -8.03
C PHE A 433 24.43 -17.05 -7.67
N GLU A 434 24.98 -16.41 -8.69
CA GLU A 434 25.83 -15.22 -8.55
C GLU A 434 25.07 -13.97 -9.00
N THR A 435 25.17 -12.90 -8.21
CA THR A 435 24.64 -11.58 -8.57
C THR A 435 25.50 -10.93 -9.64
N THR A 436 24.85 -10.34 -10.64
CA THR A 436 25.52 -9.68 -11.78
C THR A 436 25.09 -8.20 -11.85
N GLU A 437 25.07 -7.60 -13.03
CA GLU A 437 24.70 -6.20 -13.23
C GLU A 437 23.20 -5.93 -13.00
N VAL A 438 22.84 -4.64 -12.93
CA VAL A 438 21.43 -4.21 -12.93
C VAL A 438 20.95 -4.29 -14.38
N ASP A 439 19.89 -5.03 -14.64
CA ASP A 439 19.28 -5.13 -15.95
C ASP A 439 18.67 -3.79 -16.36
N ASN A 440 18.98 -3.30 -17.57
CA ASN A 440 18.53 -1.98 -18.03
C ASN A 440 17.01 -1.91 -18.24
N HIS A 441 16.36 -3.00 -18.63
CA HIS A 441 14.94 -3.02 -18.93
C HIS A 441 14.11 -3.11 -17.63
N TYR A 442 14.46 -4.05 -16.75
CA TYR A 442 13.75 -4.22 -15.48
C TYR A 442 14.21 -3.22 -14.41
N GLN A 443 15.40 -2.63 -14.57
CA GLN A 443 16.09 -1.84 -13.55
C GLN A 443 16.20 -2.57 -12.20
N MET A 444 16.47 -3.88 -12.28
CA MET A 444 16.57 -4.79 -11.14
C MET A 444 17.83 -5.65 -11.26
N ARG A 445 18.28 -6.21 -10.13
CA ARG A 445 19.53 -6.98 -10.08
C ARG A 445 19.35 -8.33 -10.78
N SER A 446 20.24 -8.61 -11.73
CA SER A 446 20.31 -9.92 -12.39
C SER A 446 21.08 -10.93 -11.55
N ILE A 447 20.69 -12.20 -11.64
CA ILE A 447 21.41 -13.35 -11.08
C ILE A 447 21.58 -14.44 -12.15
N VAL A 448 22.69 -15.17 -12.05
CA VAL A 448 23.06 -16.23 -12.99
C VAL A 448 23.25 -17.53 -12.23
N ARG A 449 22.64 -18.61 -12.72
CA ARG A 449 22.81 -19.95 -12.15
C ARG A 449 24.26 -20.41 -12.28
N THR A 450 24.85 -20.84 -11.19
CA THR A 450 26.19 -21.45 -11.16
C THR A 450 26.07 -22.98 -11.23
N PRO A 451 27.15 -23.73 -11.56
CA PRO A 451 27.14 -25.19 -11.44
C PRO A 451 27.26 -25.66 -9.97
N TYR A 452 27.57 -24.76 -9.04
CA TYR A 452 27.88 -25.11 -7.65
C TYR A 452 26.62 -25.45 -6.86
N HIS A 453 26.71 -26.53 -6.09
CA HIS A 453 25.69 -26.97 -5.16
C HIS A 453 26.23 -26.93 -3.74
N ALA A 454 25.36 -26.71 -2.78
CA ALA A 454 25.73 -26.74 -1.37
C ALA A 454 24.63 -27.39 -0.54
N VAL A 455 25.03 -28.01 0.56
CA VAL A 455 24.15 -28.43 1.63
C VAL A 455 24.24 -27.40 2.74
N VAL A 456 23.12 -26.75 3.04
CA VAL A 456 23.05 -25.67 4.03
C VAL A 456 22.14 -26.10 5.17
N HIS A 457 22.56 -25.84 6.40
CA HIS A 457 21.70 -26.04 7.56
C HIS A 457 20.66 -24.92 7.61
N THR A 458 19.40 -25.28 7.89
CA THR A 458 18.27 -24.32 7.92
C THR A 458 18.44 -23.11 8.84
N LYS A 459 19.33 -23.15 9.82
CA LYS A 459 19.62 -22.03 10.73
C LYS A 459 20.36 -20.87 10.05
N PHE A 460 20.99 -21.12 8.91
CA PHE A 460 21.72 -20.11 8.14
C PHE A 460 20.85 -19.44 7.07
N ILE A 461 19.61 -19.92 6.92
CA ILE A 461 18.65 -19.39 5.97
C ILE A 461 18.02 -18.12 6.53
N LEU A 462 18.21 -17.01 5.83
CA LEU A 462 17.65 -15.72 6.23
C LEU A 462 16.17 -15.56 5.83
N GLY A 463 15.76 -16.19 4.74
CA GLY A 463 14.39 -16.15 4.21
C GLY A 463 14.39 -16.40 2.70
N THR A 464 13.20 -16.30 2.09
CA THR A 464 13.02 -16.56 0.65
C THR A 464 12.82 -15.27 -0.12
N ILE A 465 13.28 -15.29 -1.37
CA ILE A 465 13.07 -14.21 -2.34
C ILE A 465 12.36 -14.73 -3.59
N ASN A 466 11.60 -13.85 -4.25
CA ASN A 466 11.02 -14.11 -5.55
C ASN A 466 12.01 -13.66 -6.65
N VAL A 467 12.18 -14.51 -7.65
CA VAL A 467 12.95 -14.19 -8.84
C VAL A 467 12.17 -14.62 -10.08
N GLN A 468 12.33 -13.87 -11.16
CA GLN A 468 11.68 -14.15 -12.43
C GLN A 468 12.74 -14.49 -13.48
N HIS A 469 12.39 -15.36 -14.41
CA HIS A 469 13.23 -15.63 -15.57
C HIS A 469 13.43 -14.34 -16.39
N ASN A 470 14.63 -14.11 -16.93
CA ASN A 470 14.89 -12.95 -17.79
C ASN A 470 14.33 -13.19 -19.21
N CYS A 471 13.00 -13.20 -19.32
CA CYS A 471 12.27 -13.47 -20.55
C CYS A 471 12.64 -12.49 -21.67
N ARG A 472 12.94 -11.24 -21.31
CA ARG A 472 13.26 -10.18 -22.28
C ARG A 472 14.59 -10.42 -22.99
N LYS A 473 15.61 -10.90 -22.26
CA LYS A 473 16.94 -11.20 -22.81
C LYS A 473 16.90 -12.33 -23.84
N PHE A 474 15.95 -13.26 -23.70
CA PHE A 474 15.84 -14.46 -24.55
C PHE A 474 14.58 -14.50 -25.41
N ASP A 475 13.86 -13.37 -25.50
CA ASP A 475 12.64 -13.19 -26.30
C ASP A 475 11.66 -14.37 -26.17
N CYS A 476 11.39 -14.79 -24.92
CA CYS A 476 10.58 -15.98 -24.63
C CYS A 476 9.16 -15.83 -25.21
N PRO A 477 8.71 -16.73 -26.10
CA PRO A 477 7.44 -16.58 -26.79
C PRO A 477 6.26 -16.92 -25.89
N VAL A 478 5.14 -16.21 -26.10
CA VAL A 478 3.83 -16.60 -25.57
C VAL A 478 3.11 -17.46 -26.60
N VAL A 479 2.82 -18.71 -26.27
CA VAL A 479 2.17 -19.68 -27.15
C VAL A 479 0.93 -20.28 -26.50
N CYS A 480 -0.09 -20.63 -27.28
CA CYS A 480 -1.32 -21.24 -26.75
C CYS A 480 -1.13 -22.76 -26.55
N SER A 481 -0.40 -23.16 -25.50
CA SER A 481 -0.09 -24.57 -25.20
C SER A 481 -0.79 -25.14 -23.97
N ARG A 482 -1.20 -24.31 -23.01
CA ARG A 482 -1.69 -24.79 -21.72
C ARG A 482 -3.14 -25.27 -21.84
N GLY A 483 -3.45 -26.50 -21.46
CA GLY A 483 -4.83 -27.02 -21.47
C GLY A 483 -5.73 -26.18 -20.57
N ALA A 484 -6.88 -25.73 -21.10
CA ALA A 484 -7.87 -25.00 -20.31
C ALA A 484 -8.77 -26.00 -19.58
N GLN A 485 -8.95 -25.80 -18.27
CA GLN A 485 -10.01 -26.46 -17.53
C GLN A 485 -11.24 -25.56 -17.42
N MET A 486 -12.41 -26.12 -17.71
CA MET A 486 -13.71 -25.50 -17.51
C MET A 486 -14.54 -26.43 -16.63
N GLU A 487 -15.09 -25.92 -15.53
CA GLU A 487 -15.86 -26.73 -14.57
C GLU A 487 -15.13 -27.99 -14.05
N ARG A 488 -13.79 -27.90 -13.89
CA ARG A 488 -12.88 -29.00 -13.49
C ARG A 488 -12.73 -30.13 -14.52
N GLN A 489 -13.15 -29.91 -15.76
CA GLN A 489 -12.92 -30.83 -16.87
C GLN A 489 -11.89 -30.26 -17.84
N ASP A 490 -10.99 -31.11 -18.32
CA ASP A 490 -10.04 -30.75 -19.37
C ASP A 490 -10.78 -30.47 -20.66
N THR A 491 -10.52 -29.31 -21.26
CA THR A 491 -11.12 -28.91 -22.53
C THR A 491 -10.08 -28.94 -23.65
N ARG A 492 -10.56 -28.98 -24.89
CA ARG A 492 -9.70 -28.83 -26.08
C ARG A 492 -9.20 -27.40 -26.29
N LEU A 493 -9.66 -26.44 -25.49
CA LEU A 493 -9.22 -25.05 -25.56
C LEU A 493 -7.85 -24.93 -24.91
N THR A 494 -6.94 -24.21 -25.55
CA THR A 494 -5.63 -23.89 -24.98
C THR A 494 -5.57 -22.43 -24.52
N ARG A 495 -4.81 -22.18 -23.47
CA ARG A 495 -4.54 -20.83 -22.93
C ARG A 495 -3.13 -20.39 -23.30
N PRO A 496 -2.90 -19.07 -23.45
CA PRO A 496 -1.57 -18.52 -23.67
C PRO A 496 -0.64 -18.83 -22.48
N GLU A 497 0.60 -19.18 -22.76
CA GLU A 497 1.65 -19.52 -21.79
C GLU A 497 3.01 -19.08 -22.31
N VAL A 498 3.89 -18.59 -21.42
CA VAL A 498 5.27 -18.25 -21.74
C VAL A 498 6.10 -19.52 -21.78
N LYS A 499 6.80 -19.78 -22.89
CA LYS A 499 7.83 -20.82 -22.95
C LYS A 499 9.20 -20.20 -22.75
N HIS A 500 9.84 -20.52 -21.62
CA HIS A 500 11.19 -20.05 -21.33
C HIS A 500 12.22 -20.72 -22.24
N CYS A 501 13.12 -19.91 -22.81
CA CYS A 501 14.15 -20.36 -23.76
C CYS A 501 15.47 -20.76 -23.09
N ASP A 502 15.64 -20.49 -21.78
CA ASP A 502 16.76 -20.91 -20.97
C ASP A 502 16.33 -21.10 -19.49
N ASP A 503 17.24 -21.61 -18.67
CA ASP A 503 17.04 -21.77 -17.22
C ASP A 503 18.20 -21.20 -16.38
N ILE A 504 18.96 -20.25 -16.95
CA ILE A 504 20.23 -19.78 -16.39
C ILE A 504 20.10 -18.36 -15.85
N TYR A 505 19.39 -17.47 -16.54
CA TYR A 505 19.35 -16.05 -16.22
C TYR A 505 18.03 -15.63 -15.57
N TYR A 506 18.14 -15.01 -14.41
CA TYR A 506 16.99 -14.54 -13.64
C TYR A 506 17.19 -13.12 -13.16
N ILE A 507 16.09 -12.49 -12.79
CA ILE A 507 15.98 -11.16 -12.23
C ILE A 507 15.39 -11.27 -10.84
N ILE A 508 16.04 -10.66 -9.84
CA ILE A 508 15.46 -10.55 -8.51
C ILE A 508 14.26 -9.61 -8.57
N ASN A 509 13.10 -10.05 -8.08
CA ASN A 509 11.91 -9.22 -8.03
C ASN A 509 12.01 -8.21 -6.90
N ALA A 510 12.69 -7.09 -7.15
CA ALA A 510 12.84 -6.01 -6.18
C ALA A 510 11.52 -5.30 -5.80
N VAL A 511 10.39 -5.66 -6.44
CA VAL A 511 9.07 -5.11 -6.15
C VAL A 511 8.14 -6.12 -5.46
N SER A 512 8.67 -7.27 -5.04
CA SER A 512 7.96 -8.21 -4.17
C SER A 512 7.56 -7.53 -2.88
N LEU A 513 6.30 -7.73 -2.48
CA LEU A 513 5.79 -7.27 -1.17
C LEU A 513 6.00 -8.34 -0.09
N SER A 514 6.52 -9.51 -0.46
CA SER A 514 6.99 -10.55 0.45
C SER A 514 8.49 -10.37 0.70
N ASN A 515 8.91 -10.33 1.97
CA ASN A 515 10.29 -10.08 2.40
C ASN A 515 10.99 -8.92 1.65
N PRO A 516 10.38 -7.71 1.57
CA PRO A 516 10.94 -6.62 0.77
C PRO A 516 12.33 -6.16 1.25
N ASP A 517 12.61 -6.28 2.55
CA ASP A 517 13.91 -6.02 3.16
C ASP A 517 15.01 -6.96 2.66
N LEU A 518 14.71 -8.27 2.53
CA LEU A 518 15.65 -9.23 1.94
C LEU A 518 15.88 -8.94 0.45
N HIS A 519 14.82 -8.63 -0.30
CA HIS A 519 14.96 -8.27 -1.71
C HIS A 519 15.84 -7.03 -1.89
N GLN A 520 15.69 -6.01 -1.04
CA GLN A 520 16.55 -4.82 -1.04
C GLN A 520 18.01 -5.17 -0.70
N LEU A 521 18.22 -5.96 0.35
CA LEU A 521 19.55 -6.37 0.82
C LEU A 521 20.35 -7.12 -0.26
N VAL A 522 19.68 -8.02 -0.99
CA VAL A 522 20.31 -8.82 -2.05
C VAL A 522 20.44 -8.01 -3.33
N SER A 523 19.43 -7.22 -3.71
CA SER A 523 19.46 -6.50 -4.99
C SER A 523 20.47 -5.36 -4.99
N ARG A 524 20.70 -4.72 -3.84
CA ARG A 524 21.63 -3.58 -3.68
C ARG A 524 21.45 -2.55 -4.79
N LEU A 525 20.20 -2.12 -4.97
CA LEU A 525 19.86 -1.09 -5.95
C LEU A 525 20.18 0.26 -5.32
N ALA A 526 21.16 0.96 -5.89
CA ALA A 526 21.47 2.33 -5.50
C ALA A 526 20.40 3.28 -6.05
N MET A 527 20.10 4.31 -5.27
CA MET A 527 19.22 5.39 -5.68
C MET A 527 19.83 6.71 -5.25
N GLU A 528 19.96 7.62 -6.21
CA GLU A 528 20.56 8.93 -5.96
C GLU A 528 19.49 9.96 -5.55
N PRO A 529 19.83 10.90 -4.64
CA PRO A 529 18.98 12.04 -4.33
C PRO A 529 18.71 12.91 -5.55
N THR A 530 17.43 13.30 -5.70
CA THR A 530 17.04 14.26 -6.72
C THR A 530 17.68 15.62 -6.42
N GLN A 531 18.47 16.11 -7.38
CA GLN A 531 19.18 17.37 -7.25
C GLN A 531 18.26 18.57 -7.48
N PRO A 532 18.55 19.76 -6.91
CA PRO A 532 17.73 20.96 -7.11
C PRO A 532 17.50 21.30 -8.59
N GLY A 533 18.53 21.16 -9.44
CA GLY A 533 18.40 21.38 -10.89
C GLY A 533 17.39 20.44 -11.58
N GLU A 534 17.27 19.20 -11.11
CA GLU A 534 16.29 18.24 -11.63
C GLU A 534 14.86 18.60 -11.22
N TRP A 535 14.66 19.18 -10.04
CA TRP A 535 13.36 19.72 -9.65
C TRP A 535 12.95 20.92 -10.49
N VAL A 536 13.89 21.81 -10.80
CA VAL A 536 13.64 22.94 -11.71
C VAL A 536 13.21 22.44 -13.09
N GLU A 537 13.90 21.43 -13.60
CA GLU A 537 13.56 20.81 -14.89
C GLU A 537 12.20 20.11 -14.85
N CYS A 538 11.91 19.35 -13.80
CA CYS A 538 10.62 18.70 -13.58
C CYS A 538 9.47 19.71 -13.57
N VAL A 539 9.63 20.84 -12.88
CA VAL A 539 8.63 21.93 -12.85
C VAL A 539 8.43 22.52 -14.25
N ARG A 540 9.52 22.75 -15.00
CA ARG A 540 9.48 23.30 -16.36
C ARG A 540 8.76 22.35 -17.33
N ALA A 541 9.15 21.07 -17.31
CA ALA A 541 8.58 20.02 -18.15
C ALA A 541 7.11 19.78 -17.80
N GLY A 542 6.79 19.67 -16.50
CA GLY A 542 5.42 19.53 -16.01
C GLY A 542 4.54 20.69 -16.44
N PHE A 543 5.00 21.94 -16.27
CA PHE A 543 4.27 23.12 -16.75
C PHE A 543 3.98 23.05 -18.26
N ALA A 544 4.97 22.68 -19.08
CA ALA A 544 4.80 22.57 -20.53
C ALA A 544 3.81 21.49 -20.96
N VAL A 545 3.68 20.40 -20.19
CA VAL A 545 2.69 19.34 -20.44
C VAL A 545 1.31 19.78 -19.95
N TRP A 546 1.23 20.32 -18.74
CA TRP A 546 -0.02 20.67 -18.08
C TRP A 546 -0.70 21.86 -18.76
N SER A 547 0.08 22.82 -19.29
CA SER A 547 -0.44 23.95 -20.06
C SER A 547 -1.04 23.55 -21.41
N LYS A 548 -0.65 22.39 -21.97
CA LYS A 548 -1.13 21.89 -23.27
C LYS A 548 -2.31 20.91 -23.15
N GLY A 549 -2.56 20.37 -21.96
CA GLY A 549 -3.64 19.41 -21.74
C GLY A 549 -5.02 20.07 -21.85
N THR A 550 -5.84 19.60 -22.79
CA THR A 550 -7.30 19.80 -22.79
C THR A 550 -7.89 19.20 -21.52
N ASP A 551 -8.96 19.79 -20.98
CA ASP A 551 -9.60 19.37 -19.72
C ASP A 551 -10.33 18.01 -19.80
N GLU A 552 -9.92 17.11 -20.71
CA GLU A 552 -10.71 15.97 -21.19
C GLU A 552 -10.54 14.64 -20.43
N ILE A 553 -9.77 14.58 -19.35
CA ILE A 553 -9.76 13.37 -18.48
C ILE A 553 -10.50 13.69 -17.19
N ILE A 554 -11.80 13.95 -17.34
CA ILE A 554 -12.77 13.84 -16.24
C ILE A 554 -13.35 12.44 -16.39
N ASP A 555 -13.02 11.55 -15.45
CA ASP A 555 -13.81 10.35 -15.23
C ASP A 555 -15.24 10.84 -14.93
N LYS A 556 -16.18 10.56 -15.83
CA LYS A 556 -17.60 10.97 -15.68
C LYS A 556 -18.25 10.37 -14.43
N ASP A 557 -17.56 9.47 -13.74
CA ASP A 557 -17.99 8.86 -12.47
C ASP A 557 -17.87 9.80 -11.25
N THR A 558 -17.49 11.09 -11.42
CA THR A 558 -17.68 12.12 -10.36
C THR A 558 -18.97 12.95 -10.50
N GLU A 559 -19.77 12.74 -11.54
CA GLU A 559 -21.13 13.30 -11.60
C GLU A 559 -22.07 12.36 -10.83
N ASP A 560 -22.28 12.63 -9.53
CA ASP A 560 -23.53 12.40 -8.76
C ASP A 560 -23.34 12.36 -7.21
N GLU A 561 -22.34 13.04 -6.63
CA GLU A 561 -22.29 13.24 -5.16
C GLU A 561 -22.71 14.64 -4.67
N ASP A 562 -23.06 15.57 -5.57
CA ASP A 562 -23.60 16.88 -5.16
C ASP A 562 -25.12 16.84 -4.86
N HIS A 563 -25.78 15.68 -5.02
CA HIS A 563 -27.21 15.48 -4.75
C HIS A 563 -27.54 14.15 -4.06
N VAL A 564 -26.93 13.84 -2.91
CA VAL A 564 -27.42 12.74 -2.05
C VAL A 564 -27.50 13.18 -0.58
N PHE A 565 -28.55 13.94 -0.27
CA PHE A 565 -29.23 13.87 1.03
C PHE A 565 -30.73 13.85 0.77
N ALA A 566 -31.22 12.71 0.26
CA ALA A 566 -32.61 12.34 0.45
C ALA A 566 -32.70 11.61 1.81
N PRO A 567 -33.62 11.99 2.71
CA PRO A 567 -33.74 11.33 4.00
C PRO A 567 -34.18 9.87 3.81
N ALA A 568 -33.54 8.95 4.52
CA ALA A 568 -34.00 7.59 4.67
C ALA A 568 -35.42 7.62 5.28
N VAL A 569 -36.43 7.33 4.47
CA VAL A 569 -37.78 7.06 4.96
C VAL A 569 -37.73 5.69 5.64
N THR A 570 -37.84 5.69 6.96
CA THR A 570 -38.08 4.47 7.74
C THR A 570 -39.34 3.77 7.21
N PRO A 571 -39.32 2.49 6.86
CA PRO A 571 -40.54 1.77 6.55
C PRO A 571 -41.36 1.65 7.84
N SER A 572 -42.60 2.15 7.80
CA SER A 572 -43.61 1.89 8.81
C SER A 572 -43.79 0.38 8.97
N VAL A 573 -43.51 -0.15 10.15
CA VAL A 573 -43.85 -1.53 10.52
C VAL A 573 -45.37 -1.59 10.65
N THR A 574 -46.04 -2.00 9.57
CA THR A 574 -47.42 -2.47 9.64
C THR A 574 -47.40 -3.90 10.15
N SER A 575 -47.89 -4.09 11.37
CA SER A 575 -48.19 -5.39 11.96
C SER A 575 -49.22 -6.12 11.12
N VAL A 576 -48.84 -7.23 10.48
CA VAL A 576 -49.78 -8.23 9.98
C VAL A 576 -49.62 -9.47 10.85
N ILE A 577 -50.46 -9.55 11.87
CA ILE A 577 -50.79 -10.82 12.53
C ILE A 577 -51.84 -11.49 11.64
N GLY A 578 -51.48 -12.61 11.01
CA GLY A 578 -52.42 -13.53 10.36
C GLY A 578 -52.33 -14.90 11.06
N PRO A 579 -53.45 -15.60 11.27
CA PRO A 579 -53.52 -16.75 12.17
C PRO A 579 -52.89 -18.00 11.55
N MET A 580 -52.26 -18.81 12.42
CA MET A 580 -51.85 -20.18 12.11
C MET A 580 -53.09 -21.07 11.95
N ASN A 581 -53.09 -21.86 10.88
CA ASN A 581 -53.62 -23.23 10.85
C ASN A 581 -52.49 -24.14 10.36
#